data_AF-A0A3M7F5C9-F1
#
_entry.id   AF-A0A3M7F5C9-F1
#
_cell.length_a   1.000
_cell.length_b   1.000
_cell.length_c   1.000
_cell.angle_alpha   90.00
_cell.angle_beta   90.00
_cell.angle_gamma   90.00
#
_symmetry.space_group_name_H-M   'P 1'
#
loop_
_entity.id
_entity.type
_entity.pdbx_description
1 polymer ?
#
loop_
_entity_poly.entity_id
_entity_poly.type
_entity_poly.pdbx_seq_one_letter_code
_entity_poly.pdbx_strand_id
1 'polypeptide(L)'
;VEVDLGAIPEGKNVIIKWRGKPVFIRHRTADEIKEADETDWQKLRDPQPDSARVKKPEWLIMLGVCTHLGCVPIGESGDFGGWFCPCHGSHYDISGRARKGPAPLNLEVPEYDFPEDTSLVIG
;
A
#
# COMPACT_ATOMS: atom_id res chain seq x y z
N VAL A 1 13.95 -7.35 7.02
CA VAL A 1 14.60 -6.01 6.96
C VAL A 1 13.94 -5.16 8.01
N GLU A 2 14.73 -4.38 8.75
CA GLU A 2 14.24 -3.50 9.82
C GLU A 2 14.16 -2.06 9.31
N VAL A 3 13.11 -1.35 9.73
CA VAL A 3 12.84 0.03 9.33
C VAL A 3 12.45 0.84 10.56
N ASP A 4 13.09 1.99 10.73
CA ASP A 4 12.72 2.98 11.75
C ASP A 4 11.53 3.81 11.25
N LEU A 5 10.39 3.64 11.91
CA LEU A 5 9.14 4.35 11.61
C LEU A 5 9.17 5.79 12.10
N GLY A 6 9.97 6.11 13.12
CA GLY A 6 10.07 7.47 13.68
C GLY A 6 10.60 8.49 12.68
N ALA A 7 11.31 8.03 11.65
CA ALA A 7 11.83 8.84 10.56
C ALA A 7 10.82 9.11 9.43
N ILE A 8 9.62 8.52 9.46
CA ILE A 8 8.62 8.62 8.40
C ILE A 8 7.47 9.55 8.85
N PRO A 9 7.40 10.79 8.35
CA PRO A 9 6.30 11.70 8.70
C PRO A 9 4.96 11.20 8.20
N GLU A 10 3.88 11.62 8.88
CA GLU A 10 2.51 11.36 8.44
C GLU A 10 2.26 11.90 7.02
N GLY A 11 1.47 11.16 6.23
CA GLY A 11 1.16 11.45 4.83
C GLY A 11 2.30 11.14 3.87
N LYS A 12 3.46 10.63 4.34
CA LYS A 12 4.60 10.29 3.48
C LYS A 12 4.68 8.80 3.17
N ASN A 13 5.17 8.53 1.96
CA ASN A 13 5.50 7.20 1.49
C ASN A 13 7.01 7.04 1.33
N VAL A 14 7.57 5.99 1.92
CA VAL A 14 8.97 5.57 1.74
C VAL A 14 9.02 4.30 0.91
N ILE A 15 10.05 4.20 0.06
CA ILE A 15 10.31 3.02 -0.75
C ILE A 15 11.64 2.42 -0.30
N ILE A 16 11.62 1.16 0.11
CA ILE A 16 12.84 0.39 0.40
C ILE A 16 12.96 -0.79 -0.55
N LYS A 17 14.17 -1.37 -0.64
CA LYS A 17 14.41 -2.60 -1.41
C LYS A 17 14.48 -3.80 -0.45
N TRP A 18 13.66 -4.81 -0.68
CA TRP A 18 13.65 -6.06 0.07
C TRP A 18 13.46 -7.26 -0.87
N ARG A 19 14.32 -8.28 -0.74
CA ARG A 19 14.39 -9.46 -1.64
C ARG A 19 14.33 -9.10 -3.14
N GLY A 20 14.99 -8.00 -3.53
CA GLY A 20 15.03 -7.53 -4.91
C GLY A 20 13.78 -6.77 -5.39
N LYS A 21 12.72 -6.70 -4.58
CA LYS A 21 11.47 -5.99 -4.87
C LYS A 21 11.39 -4.66 -4.08
N PRO A 22 10.71 -3.63 -4.60
CA PRO A 22 10.37 -2.45 -3.82
C PRO A 22 9.29 -2.79 -2.78
N VAL A 23 9.39 -2.18 -1.60
CA VAL A 23 8.35 -2.19 -0.58
C VAL A 23 7.97 -0.74 -0.28
N PHE A 24 6.69 -0.45 -0.37
CA PHE A 24 6.09 0.81 0.03
C PHE A 24 5.73 0.75 1.51
N ILE A 25 6.11 1.80 2.23
CA ILE A 25 5.79 2.02 3.63
C ILE A 25 5.15 3.40 3.71
N ARG A 26 3.84 3.44 3.90
CA ARG A 26 3.07 4.67 3.99
C ARG A 26 2.61 4.91 5.42
N HIS A 27 2.94 6.08 5.95
CA HIS A 27 2.34 6.61 7.18
C HIS A 27 1.08 7.37 6.78
N ARG A 28 -0.09 6.78 7.04
CA ARG A 28 -1.38 7.32 6.59
C ARG A 28 -1.92 8.37 7.54
N THR A 29 -2.62 9.35 6.97
CA THR A 29 -3.37 10.33 7.78
C THR A 29 -4.70 9.75 8.25
N ALA A 30 -5.32 10.39 9.25
CA ALA A 30 -6.67 10.02 9.69
C ALA A 30 -7.71 10.08 8.56
N ASP A 31 -7.62 11.07 7.66
CA ASP A 31 -8.53 11.21 6.52
C ASP A 31 -8.34 10.08 5.49
N GLU A 32 -7.10 9.65 5.26
CA GLU A 32 -6.78 8.53 4.38
C GLU A 32 -7.28 7.19 4.91
N ILE A 33 -7.17 6.98 6.23
CA ILE A 33 -7.71 5.78 6.89
C ILE A 33 -9.24 5.77 6.74
N LYS A 34 -9.88 6.90 7.01
CA LYS A 34 -11.33 7.05 6.86
C LYS A 34 -11.79 6.79 5.43
N GLU A 35 -11.09 7.35 4.43
CA GLU A 35 -11.38 7.09 3.01
C GLU A 35 -11.27 5.59 2.66
N ALA A 36 -10.25 4.91 3.19
CA ALA A 36 -10.04 3.49 2.97
C ALA A 36 -11.19 2.64 3.54
N ASP A 37 -11.67 2.99 4.73
CA ASP A 37 -12.76 2.32 5.46
C ASP A 37 -14.14 2.59 4.85
N GLU A 38 -14.39 3.80 4.34
CA GLU A 38 -15.66 4.19 3.71
C GLU A 38 -15.80 3.65 2.27
N THR A 39 -14.72 3.16 1.68
CA THR A 39 -14.76 2.54 0.34
C THR A 39 -15.63 1.29 0.35
N ASP A 40 -16.56 1.19 -0.62
CA ASP A 40 -17.38 0.00 -0.89
C ASP A 40 -16.53 -1.15 -1.47
N TRP A 41 -15.70 -1.73 -0.59
CA TRP A 41 -14.67 -2.69 -0.94
C TRP A 41 -15.24 -4.01 -1.47
N GLN A 42 -16.49 -4.33 -1.12
CA GLN A 42 -17.19 -5.53 -1.60
C GLN A 42 -17.39 -5.52 -3.12
N LYS A 43 -17.47 -4.33 -3.74
CA LYS A 43 -17.64 -4.19 -5.19
C LYS A 43 -16.33 -4.12 -5.96
N LEU A 44 -15.19 -4.14 -5.27
CA LEU A 44 -13.89 -4.10 -5.93
C LEU A 44 -13.58 -5.46 -6.58
N ARG A 45 -12.64 -5.44 -7.54
CA ARG A 45 -12.23 -6.64 -8.28
C ARG A 45 -11.65 -7.72 -7.38
N ASP A 46 -10.93 -7.31 -6.36
CA ASP A 46 -10.31 -8.15 -5.33
C ASP A 46 -10.82 -7.65 -3.95
N PRO A 47 -12.02 -8.10 -3.51
CA PRO A 47 -12.67 -7.55 -2.33
C PRO A 47 -11.86 -7.79 -1.05
N GLN A 48 -11.42 -6.72 -0.42
CA GLN A 48 -10.71 -6.79 0.85
C GLN A 48 -10.97 -5.51 1.68
N PRO A 49 -11.43 -5.63 2.94
CA PRO A 49 -11.52 -4.48 3.83
C PRO A 49 -10.12 -3.97 4.20
N ASP A 50 -10.00 -2.69 4.53
CA ASP A 50 -8.70 -2.10 4.90
C ASP A 50 -8.09 -2.76 6.14
N SER A 51 -8.93 -3.10 7.13
CA SER A 51 -8.54 -3.78 8.36
C SER A 51 -7.92 -5.17 8.15
N ALA A 52 -8.11 -5.80 6.98
CA ALA A 52 -7.46 -7.07 6.63
C ALA A 52 -6.11 -6.87 5.91
N ARG A 53 -5.73 -5.63 5.61
CA ARG A 53 -4.50 -5.26 4.89
C ARG A 53 -3.45 -4.64 5.80
N VAL A 54 -3.86 -4.16 6.98
CA VAL A 54 -2.99 -3.48 7.94
C VAL A 54 -3.09 -4.10 9.33
N LYS A 55 -1.99 -4.08 10.09
CA LYS A 55 -1.97 -4.42 11.52
C LYS A 55 -2.23 -3.19 12.40
N LYS A 56 -1.72 -2.03 11.99
CA LYS A 56 -1.95 -0.71 12.61
C LYS A 56 -2.53 0.23 11.55
N PRO A 57 -3.69 0.87 11.74
CA PRO A 57 -4.34 1.68 10.70
C PRO A 57 -3.47 2.80 10.11
N GLU A 58 -2.60 3.40 10.89
CA GLU A 58 -1.69 4.45 10.43
C GLU A 58 -0.53 3.93 9.56
N TRP A 59 -0.31 2.62 9.48
CA TRP A 59 0.80 2.03 8.71
C TRP A 59 0.31 1.07 7.62
N LEU A 60 0.54 1.44 6.36
CA LEU A 60 0.32 0.57 5.22
C LEU A 60 1.64 0.12 4.61
N ILE A 61 1.86 -1.20 4.61
CA ILE A 61 3.07 -1.85 4.11
C ILE A 61 2.68 -2.75 2.94
N MET A 62 3.28 -2.53 1.77
CA MET A 62 2.93 -3.28 0.55
C MET A 62 4.14 -3.49 -0.35
N LEU A 63 4.17 -4.59 -1.10
CA LEU A 63 5.11 -4.74 -2.20
C LEU A 63 4.75 -3.75 -3.32
N GLY A 64 5.72 -2.96 -3.75
CA GLY A 64 5.58 -1.99 -4.84
C GLY A 64 5.65 -2.64 -6.22
N VAL A 65 5.04 -3.81 -6.38
CA VAL A 65 5.08 -4.62 -7.60
C VAL A 65 3.66 -4.72 -8.14
N CYS A 66 3.39 -4.07 -9.26
CA CYS A 66 2.09 -4.09 -9.90
C CYS A 66 1.70 -5.53 -10.27
N THR A 67 0.51 -5.96 -9.85
CA THR A 67 0.04 -7.34 -10.03
C THR A 67 -0.33 -7.69 -11.47
N HIS A 68 -0.31 -6.72 -12.38
CA HIS A 68 -0.45 -6.99 -13.82
C HIS A 68 0.81 -7.69 -14.37
N LEU A 69 1.92 -6.97 -14.49
CA LEU A 69 3.16 -7.45 -15.11
C LEU A 69 4.43 -6.95 -14.39
N GLY A 70 4.33 -6.59 -13.12
CA GLY A 70 5.49 -6.38 -12.25
C GLY A 70 6.17 -5.01 -12.28
N CYS A 71 5.65 -4.03 -13.03
CA CYS A 71 6.14 -2.65 -12.97
C CYS A 71 6.01 -2.05 -11.56
N VAL A 72 6.79 -1.03 -11.24
CA VAL A 72 6.69 -0.29 -9.96
C VAL A 72 5.63 0.83 -10.10
N PRO A 73 4.53 0.81 -9.32
CA PRO A 73 3.58 1.91 -9.31
C PRO A 73 4.18 3.20 -8.73
N ILE A 74 3.72 4.35 -9.22
CA ILE A 74 4.08 5.68 -8.73
C ILE A 74 3.10 6.05 -7.61
N GLY A 75 3.61 6.39 -6.42
CA GLY A 75 2.78 6.83 -5.29
C GLY A 75 2.26 8.26 -5.45
N GLU A 76 1.24 8.61 -4.66
CA GLU A 76 0.57 9.92 -4.69
C GLU A 76 0.07 10.28 -6.09
N SER A 77 -0.42 9.27 -6.82
CA SER A 77 -0.76 9.40 -8.24
C SER A 77 -1.96 8.54 -8.64
N GLY A 78 -2.58 8.92 -9.76
CA GLY A 78 -3.78 8.28 -10.30
C GLY A 78 -5.07 8.76 -9.67
N ASP A 79 -6.18 8.29 -10.24
CA ASP A 79 -7.54 8.75 -9.96
C ASP A 79 -8.08 8.50 -8.53
N PHE A 80 -7.37 7.74 -7.68
CA PHE A 80 -7.87 7.26 -6.38
C PHE A 80 -6.93 7.55 -5.20
N GLY A 81 -6.08 8.58 -5.32
CA GLY A 81 -5.25 9.07 -4.21
C GLY A 81 -4.10 8.15 -3.76
N GLY A 82 -4.01 6.93 -4.30
CA GLY A 82 -2.99 5.95 -3.95
C GLY A 82 -1.85 5.88 -4.95
N TRP A 83 -1.85 4.82 -5.77
CA TRP A 83 -0.76 4.51 -6.69
C TRP A 83 -1.23 4.33 -8.14
N PHE A 84 -0.38 4.75 -9.07
CA PHE A 84 -0.61 4.61 -10.50
C PHE A 84 0.51 3.84 -11.18
N CYS A 85 0.18 2.77 -11.90
CA CYS A 85 1.12 2.03 -12.73
C CYS A 85 1.04 2.54 -14.19
N PRO A 86 2.07 3.27 -14.68
CA PRO A 86 2.03 3.91 -16.00
C PRO A 86 2.13 2.91 -17.16
N CYS A 87 2.57 1.67 -16.90
CA CYS A 87 2.79 0.68 -17.96
C CYS A 87 1.51 0.36 -18.76
N HIS A 88 0.38 0.18 -18.06
CA HIS A 88 -0.90 -0.17 -18.67
C HIS A 88 -2.10 0.50 -17.98
N GLY A 89 -1.84 1.56 -17.21
CA GLY A 89 -2.89 2.36 -16.56
C GLY A 89 -3.63 1.65 -15.43
N SER A 90 -2.95 0.88 -14.58
CA SER A 90 -3.58 0.33 -13.38
C SER A 90 -3.56 1.36 -12.26
N HIS A 91 -4.71 1.58 -11.61
CA HIS A 91 -4.84 2.50 -10.49
C HIS A 91 -5.18 1.72 -9.22
N TYR A 92 -4.52 2.09 -8.13
CA TYR A 92 -4.71 1.55 -6.80
C TYR A 92 -5.15 2.67 -5.85
N ASP A 93 -6.07 2.38 -4.94
CA ASP A 93 -6.51 3.35 -3.94
C ASP A 93 -5.52 3.50 -2.78
N ILE A 94 -5.88 4.30 -1.77
CA ILE A 94 -5.04 4.58 -0.60
C ILE A 94 -4.77 3.36 0.30
N SER A 95 -5.48 2.25 0.10
CA SER A 95 -5.21 0.93 0.72
C SER A 95 -4.40 0.02 -0.21
N GLY A 96 -4.05 0.49 -1.41
CA GLY A 96 -3.39 -0.29 -2.45
C GLY A 96 -4.29 -1.32 -3.13
N ARG A 97 -5.61 -1.12 -3.09
CA ARG A 97 -6.58 -2.01 -3.75
C ARG A 97 -6.76 -1.63 -5.21
N ALA A 98 -6.84 -2.61 -6.11
CA ALA A 98 -6.98 -2.36 -7.54
C ALA A 98 -8.37 -1.77 -7.87
N ARG A 99 -8.40 -0.58 -8.49
CA ARG A 99 -9.64 0.15 -8.82
C ARG A 99 -9.93 0.21 -10.31
N LYS A 100 -8.89 0.38 -11.13
CA LYS A 100 -9.01 0.61 -12.57
C LYS A 100 -7.80 0.00 -13.30
N GLY A 101 -7.99 -0.33 -14.58
CA GLY A 101 -6.95 -0.92 -15.43
C GLY A 101 -6.87 -2.45 -15.31
N PRO A 102 -5.82 -3.07 -15.88
CA PRO A 102 -5.74 -4.52 -16.05
C PRO A 102 -5.22 -5.32 -14.85
N ALA A 103 -4.66 -4.69 -13.82
CA ALA A 103 -4.15 -5.40 -12.63
C ALA A 103 -5.23 -6.26 -11.94
N PRO A 104 -5.11 -7.59 -11.89
CA PRO A 104 -6.19 -8.46 -11.43
C PRO A 104 -6.38 -8.43 -9.91
N LEU A 105 -5.33 -8.10 -9.15
CA LEU A 105 -5.27 -8.21 -7.69
C LEU A 105 -4.80 -6.90 -7.05
N ASN A 106 -5.10 -6.73 -5.77
CA ASN A 106 -4.56 -5.65 -4.93
C ASN A 106 -3.04 -5.77 -4.80
N LEU A 107 -2.35 -4.69 -4.41
CA LEU A 107 -0.93 -4.78 -4.07
C LEU A 107 -0.73 -5.73 -2.89
N GLU A 108 0.27 -6.60 -3.01
CA GLU A 108 0.58 -7.63 -2.02
C GLU A 108 1.05 -6.99 -0.71
N VAL A 109 0.51 -7.47 0.41
CA VAL A 109 0.96 -7.11 1.76
C VAL A 109 1.97 -8.17 2.20
N PRO A 110 3.25 -7.83 2.42
CA PRO A 110 4.23 -8.81 2.88
C PRO A 110 3.94 -9.25 4.32
N GLU A 111 4.62 -10.29 4.79
CA GLU A 111 4.67 -10.57 6.21
C GLU A 111 5.53 -9.51 6.91
N TYR A 112 4.99 -8.87 7.95
CA TYR A 112 5.72 -7.89 8.75
C TYR A 112 5.21 -7.88 10.19
N ASP A 113 6.01 -7.36 11.11
CA ASP A 113 5.61 -7.16 12.51
C ASP A 113 6.18 -5.86 13.09
N PHE A 114 5.62 -5.44 14.23
CA PHE A 114 6.03 -4.26 14.98
C PHE A 114 6.57 -4.73 16.35
N PRO A 115 7.83 -5.18 16.43
CA PRO A 115 8.39 -5.64 17.71
C PRO A 115 8.43 -4.54 18.78
N GLU A 116 8.50 -3.28 18.35
CA GLU A 116 8.48 -2.07 19.18
C GLU A 116 7.65 -1.00 18.48
N ASP A 117 7.28 0.07 19.19
CA ASP A 117 6.38 1.11 18.65
C ASP A 117 6.92 1.82 17.41
N THR A 118 8.22 2.03 17.33
CA THR A 118 8.90 2.73 16.22
C THR A 118 9.65 1.80 15.29
N SER A 119 9.54 0.48 15.47
CA SER A 119 10.28 -0.51 14.68
C SER A 119 9.35 -1.35 13.83
N LEU A 120 9.66 -1.45 12.53
CA LEU A 120 8.98 -2.33 11.59
C LEU A 120 9.96 -3.38 11.08
N VAL A 121 9.59 -4.65 11.18
CA VAL A 121 10.34 -5.77 10.60
C VAL A 121 9.54 -6.39 9.47
N ILE A 122 10.09 -6.43 8.26
CA ILE A 122 9.50 -7.11 7.10
C ILE A 122 10.26 -8.42 6.84
N GLY A 123 9.53 -9.54 6.88
CA GLY A 123 10.07 -10.91 6.84
C GLY A 123 10.32 -11.43 5.44
#